data_AF-A0A973J774-F1
#
_entry.id   AF-A0A973J774-F1
#
_cell.length_a   1.000
_cell.length_b   1.000
_cell.length_c   1.000
_cell.angle_alpha   90.00
_cell.angle_beta   90.00
_cell.angle_gamma   90.00
#
_symmetry.space_group_name_H-M   'P 1'
#
loop_
_entity.id
_entity.type
_entity.pdbx_description
1 polymer ?
#
loop_
_entity_poly.entity_id
_entity_poly.type
_entity_poly.pdbx_seq_one_letter_code
_entity_poly.pdbx_strand_id
1 'polypeptide(L)'
;MKTVKTIDDLIREKDLSAEELERHRELIEECRAREAQLKEYSRATRESMRRMTEELDKMSRTAEELWQEAQRLSQRVNGIYLHVA
;
A
#
# COMPACT_ATOMS: atom_id res chain seq x y z
N MET A 1 -0.43 -24.22 -27.92
CA MET A 1 -0.06 -23.06 -27.07
C MET A 1 0.39 -21.94 -28.01
N LYS A 2 -0.15 -20.72 -27.90
CA LYS A 2 0.33 -19.59 -28.69
C LYS A 2 1.68 -19.15 -28.13
N THR A 3 2.72 -19.16 -28.95
CA THR A 3 4.04 -18.62 -28.64
C THR A 3 3.90 -17.15 -28.25
N VAL A 4 4.31 -16.80 -27.04
CA VAL A 4 4.34 -15.41 -26.58
C VAL A 4 5.48 -14.73 -27.33
N LYS A 5 5.15 -13.82 -28.25
CA LYS A 5 6.13 -13.03 -28.99
C LYS A 5 6.64 -11.89 -28.13
N THR A 6 7.93 -11.61 -28.21
CA THR A 6 8.51 -10.43 -27.56
C THR A 6 8.14 -9.17 -28.34
N ILE A 7 8.29 -8.00 -27.70
CA ILE A 7 8.06 -6.72 -28.38
C ILE A 7 8.99 -6.58 -29.59
N ASP A 8 10.23 -7.06 -29.49
CA ASP A 8 11.19 -7.05 -30.59
C ASP A 8 10.77 -7.95 -31.76
N ASP A 9 10.13 -9.09 -31.48
CA ASP A 9 9.57 -9.96 -32.51
C ASP A 9 8.41 -9.27 -33.25
N LEU A 10 7.56 -8.53 -32.53
CA LEU A 10 6.44 -7.78 -33.11
C LEU A 10 6.91 -6.59 -33.95
N ILE A 11 8.01 -5.93 -33.55
CA ILE A 11 8.62 -4.84 -34.31
C ILE A 11 9.25 -5.37 -35.60
N ARG A 12 9.91 -6.53 -35.57
CA ARG A 12 10.51 -7.14 -36.77
C ARG A 12 9.49 -7.65 -37.79
N GLU A 13 8.32 -8.08 -37.33
CA GLU A 13 7.23 -8.54 -38.22
C GLU A 13 6.51 -7.40 -38.94
N LYS A 14 6.71 -6.17 -38.48
CA LYS A 14 6.07 -4.98 -39.01
C LYS A 14 7.12 -4.23 -39.82
N ASP A 15 6.89 -4.12 -41.13
CA ASP A 15 7.82 -3.51 -42.11
C ASP A 15 7.85 -1.98 -41.92
N LEU A 16 8.34 -1.55 -40.75
CA LEU A 16 8.29 -0.18 -40.25
C LEU A 16 9.43 0.64 -40.86
N SER A 17 9.14 1.90 -41.16
CA SER A 17 10.19 2.85 -41.49
C SER A 17 11.10 3.10 -40.29
N ALA A 18 12.33 3.55 -40.54
CA ALA A 18 13.31 3.82 -39.48
C ALA A 18 12.79 4.84 -38.44
N GLU A 19 12.00 5.82 -38.88
CA GLU A 19 11.41 6.85 -38.03
C GLU A 19 10.30 6.29 -37.12
N GLU A 20 9.44 5.40 -37.65
CA GLU A 20 8.43 4.72 -36.85
C GLU A 20 9.03 3.76 -35.84
N LEU A 21 10.13 3.09 -36.21
CA LEU A 21 10.84 2.16 -35.33
C LEU A 21 11.51 2.89 -34.17
N GLU A 22 12.11 4.06 -34.43
CA GLU A 22 12.70 4.88 -33.38
C GLU A 22 11.63 5.45 -32.44
N ARG A 23 10.52 5.97 -32.98
CA ARG A 23 9.39 6.45 -32.17
C ARG A 23 8.79 5.35 -31.28
N HIS A 24 8.74 4.10 -31.78
CA HIS A 24 8.31 2.97 -30.97
C HIS A 24 9.30 2.64 -29.86
N ARG A 25 10.61 2.70 -30.12
CA ARG A 25 11.63 2.52 -29.07
C ARG A 25 11.49 3.56 -27.96
N GLU A 26 11.39 4.83 -28.31
CA GLU A 26 11.20 5.92 -27.35
C GLU A 26 9.97 5.69 -26.47
N LEU A 27 8.83 5.32 -27.07
CA LEU A 27 7.61 5.01 -26.33
C LEU A 27 7.77 3.80 -25.41
N ILE A 28 8.48 2.77 -25.84
CA ILE A 28 8.75 1.57 -25.03
C ILE A 28 9.62 1.93 -23.83
N GLU A 29 10.66 2.74 -24.03
CA GLU A 29 11.54 3.20 -22.96
C GLU A 29 10.80 4.09 -21.96
N GLU A 30 9.97 5.02 -22.43
CA GLU A 30 9.11 5.84 -21.58
C GLU A 30 8.15 4.97 -20.76
N CYS A 31 7.52 3.98 -21.38
CA CYS A 31 6.65 3.03 -20.68
C CYS A 31 7.41 2.25 -19.60
N ARG A 32 8.61 1.75 -19.91
CA ARG A 32 9.45 1.02 -18.94
C ARG A 32 9.86 1.89 -17.76
N ALA A 33 10.23 3.15 -18.02
CA ALA A 33 10.57 4.11 -16.97
C ALA A 33 9.36 4.37 -16.05
N ARG A 34 8.18 4.60 -16.63
CA ARG A 34 6.92 4.77 -15.86
C ARG A 34 6.55 3.53 -15.06
N GLU A 35 6.69 2.34 -15.64
CA GLU A 35 6.44 1.08 -14.91
C GLU A 35 7.39 0.90 -13.72
N ALA A 36 8.67 1.26 -13.88
CA ALA A 36 9.63 1.22 -12.79
C ALA A 36 9.22 2.17 -11.64
N GLN A 37 8.84 3.41 -11.97
CA GLN A 37 8.33 4.37 -10.99
C GLN A 37 7.06 3.87 -10.29
N LEU A 38 6.11 3.31 -11.02
CA LEU A 38 4.89 2.74 -10.43
C LEU A 38 5.18 1.58 -9.48
N LYS A 39 6.15 0.72 -9.82
CA LYS A 39 6.59 -0.36 -8.92
C LYS A 39 7.19 0.19 -7.63
N GLU A 40 8.00 1.24 -7.72
CA GLU A 40 8.59 1.90 -6.56
C GLU A 40 7.52 2.55 -5.68
N TYR A 41 6.59 3.33 -6.26
CA TYR A 41 5.49 3.93 -5.52
C TYR A 41 4.56 2.88 -4.90
N SER A 42 4.29 1.78 -5.59
CA SER A 42 3.50 0.68 -5.06
C SER A 42 4.20 0.04 -3.84
N ARG A 43 5.52 -0.16 -3.92
CA ARG A 43 6.32 -0.67 -2.80
C ARG A 43 6.27 0.28 -1.59
N ALA A 44 6.51 1.57 -1.82
CA ALA A 44 6.45 2.58 -0.76
C ALA A 44 5.06 2.64 -0.12
N THR A 45 4.00 2.64 -0.94
CA THR A 45 2.61 2.67 -0.45
C THR A 45 2.27 1.45 0.40
N ARG A 46 2.70 0.25 0.00
CA ARG A 46 2.48 -0.97 0.80
C ARG A 46 3.18 -0.88 2.15
N GLU A 47 4.40 -0.36 2.19
CA GLU A 47 5.13 -0.17 3.44
C GLU A 47 4.44 0.87 4.34
N SER A 48 4.01 2.00 3.79
CA SER A 48 3.26 3.02 4.51
C SER A 48 1.94 2.47 5.08
N MET A 49 1.18 1.72 4.27
CA MET A 49 -0.04 1.07 4.73
C MET A 49 0.22 0.08 5.86
N ARG A 50 1.30 -0.71 5.78
CA ARG A 50 1.69 -1.65 6.85
C ARG A 50 1.94 -0.91 8.17
N ARG A 51 2.75 0.16 8.13
CA ARG A 51 3.05 0.99 9.31
C ARG A 51 1.78 1.62 9.89
N MET A 52 0.90 2.14 9.03
CA MET A 52 -0.37 2.72 9.48
C MET A 52 -1.25 1.69 10.20
N THR A 53 -1.36 0.48 9.67
CA THR A 53 -2.09 -0.61 10.33
C THR A 53 -1.48 -0.98 11.68
N GLU A 54 -0.14 -1.04 11.78
CA GLU A 54 0.56 -1.29 13.05
C GLU A 54 0.26 -0.19 14.09
N GLU A 55 0.25 1.08 13.70
CA GLU A 55 -0.09 2.18 14.61
C GLU A 55 -1.56 2.18 15.02
N LEU A 56 -2.48 1.87 14.10
CA LEU A 56 -3.91 1.72 14.43
C LEU A 56 -4.15 0.57 15.41
N ASP A 57 -3.45 -0.56 15.28
CA ASP A 57 -3.55 -1.67 16.22
C ASP A 57 -3.06 -1.28 17.61
N LYS A 58 -1.95 -0.54 17.72
CA LYS A 58 -1.48 0.02 18.99
C LYS A 58 -2.51 0.95 19.62
N MET A 59 -3.05 1.90 18.84
CA MET A 59 -4.08 2.82 19.31
C MET A 59 -5.32 2.08 19.82
N SER A 60 -5.74 1.02 19.11
CA SER A 60 -6.89 0.21 19.53
C SER A 60 -6.65 -0.44 20.89
N ARG A 61 -5.46 -1.02 21.12
CA ARG A 61 -5.12 -1.64 22.40
C ARG A 61 -5.08 -0.62 23.53
N THR A 62 -4.46 0.54 23.29
CA THR A 62 -4.42 1.61 24.29
C THR A 62 -5.81 2.14 24.62
N ALA A 63 -6.70 2.28 23.63
CA ALA A 63 -8.09 2.67 23.87
C ALA A 63 -8.83 1.65 24.74
N GLU A 64 -8.58 0.35 24.52
CA GLU A 64 -9.18 -0.73 25.31
C GLU A 64 -8.65 -0.75 26.75
N GLU A 65 -7.35 -0.57 26.96
CA GLU A 65 -6.74 -0.44 28.29
C GLU A 65 -7.32 0.74 29.07
N LEU A 66 -7.39 1.91 28.43
CA LEU A 66 -7.98 3.11 29.04
C LEU A 66 -9.44 2.90 29.42
N TRP A 67 -10.20 2.21 28.57
CA TRP A 67 -11.60 1.88 28.86
C TRP A 67 -11.73 0.96 30.07
N GLN A 68 -10.90 -0.08 30.16
CA GLN A 68 -10.87 -0.97 31.32
C GLN A 68 -10.50 -0.23 32.62
N GLU A 69 -9.52 0.67 32.55
CA GLU A 69 -9.15 1.50 33.71
C GLU A 69 -10.27 2.43 34.15
N ALA A 70 -10.94 3.09 33.20
CA ALA A 70 -12.09 3.93 33.49
C ALA A 70 -13.23 3.14 34.16
N GLN A 71 -13.50 1.91 33.72
CA GLN A 71 -14.48 1.04 34.36
C GLN A 71 -14.09 0.68 35.80
N ARG A 72 -12.83 0.27 36.03
CA ARG A 72 -12.33 -0.03 37.37
C ARG A 72 -12.43 1.17 38.30
N LEU A 73 -12.10 2.36 37.80
CA LEU A 73 -12.23 3.60 38.56
C LEU A 73 -13.69 3.88 38.91
N SER A 74 -14.62 3.74 37.97
CA SER A 74 -16.05 3.91 38.19
C SER A 74 -16.58 2.97 39.29
N GLN A 75 -16.20 1.68 39.23
CA GLN A 75 -16.57 0.69 40.25
C GLN A 75 -16.03 1.05 41.63
N ARG A 76 -14.77 1.50 41.73
CA ARG A 76 -14.17 1.94 42.99
C ARG A 76 -14.88 3.14 43.59
N VAL A 77 -15.18 4.15 42.77
CA VAL A 77 -15.90 5.35 43.22
C VAL A 77 -17.30 4.99 43.72
N ASN A 78 -18.03 4.15 42.98
CA ASN A 78 -19.36 3.70 43.38
C ASN A 78 -19.34 2.87 44.67
N GLY A 79 -18.34 2.00 44.84
CA GLY A 79 -18.16 1.23 46.09
C GLY A 79 -17.85 2.11 47.30
N ILE A 80 -17.07 3.19 47.12
CA ILE A 80 -16.81 4.17 48.18
C ILE A 80 -18.11 4.89 48.57
N TYR A 81 -18.90 5.33 47.59
CA TYR A 81 -20.19 6.00 47.87
C TYR A 81 -21.17 5.12 48.64
N LEU A 82 -21.20 3.80 48.36
CA LEU A 82 -22.08 2.85 49.06
C LEU A 82 -21.66 2.54 50.51
N HIS A 83 -20.40 2.79 50.88
CA HIS A 83 -19.88 2.56 52.23
C HIS A 83 -19.88 3.81 53.13
N VAL A 84 -20.12 4.99 52.56
CA VAL A 84 -20.13 6.27 53.29
C VAL A 84 -21.56 6.78 53.58
N ALA A 85 -22.59 6.18 52.95
CA ALA A 85 -24.00 6.43 53.22
C ALA A 85 -24.54 5.50 54.33
#